data_AF-A0A9E1QXL0-F1
#
_entry.id   AF-A0A9E1QXL0-F1
#
_cell.length_a   1.000
_cell.length_b   1.000
_cell.length_c   1.000
_cell.angle_alpha   90.00
_cell.angle_beta   90.00
_cell.angle_gamma   90.00
#
_symmetry.space_group_name_H-M   'P 1'
#
loop_
_entity.id
_entity.type
_entity.pdbx_description
1 polymer ?
#
loop_
_entity_poly.entity_id
_entity_poly.type
_entity_poly.pdbx_seq_one_letter_code
_entity_poly.pdbx_strand_id
1 'polypeptide(L)'
;MLARAGINPAKIWLTPHRIQGDQVARLYRSVQQELDDEFMGFTNQPVKYGIFELFCEISIHCKTLGDLLEKMINFYSLITNTMEIDLSIDQKNIAKLGFYFAHPELDPDDFLAQYLLVIWHRFPSWYIEERIR
;
A
#
# COMPACT_ATOMS: atom_id res chain seq x y z
N MET A 1 4.39 17.06 -10.77
CA MET A 1 4.53 16.24 -9.55
C MET A 1 5.99 15.91 -9.21
N LEU A 2 6.81 15.44 -10.15
CA LEU A 2 8.25 15.15 -9.92
C LEU A 2 9.02 16.28 -9.23
N ALA A 3 8.93 17.52 -9.74
CA ALA A 3 9.58 18.67 -9.11
C ALA A 3 9.06 18.95 -7.68
N ARG A 4 7.76 18.77 -7.42
CA ARG A 4 7.16 18.90 -6.07
C ARG A 4 7.69 17.83 -5.12
N ALA A 5 8.01 16.65 -5.63
CA ALA A 5 8.62 15.56 -4.88
C ALA A 5 10.13 15.75 -4.63
N GLY A 6 10.73 16.81 -5.21
CA GLY A 6 12.17 17.05 -5.17
C GLY A 6 12.97 16.23 -6.19
N ILE A 7 12.28 15.58 -7.14
CA ILE A 7 12.89 14.80 -8.22
C ILE A 7 13.10 15.73 -9.41
N ASN A 8 14.36 15.92 -9.81
CA ASN A 8 14.69 16.74 -10.98
C ASN A 8 14.34 15.96 -12.28
N PRO A 9 13.34 16.40 -13.07
CA PRO A 9 12.89 15.67 -14.26
C PRO A 9 13.99 15.47 -15.30
N ALA A 10 14.92 16.42 -15.41
CA ALA A 10 16.03 16.37 -16.36
C ALA A 10 17.10 15.34 -15.99
N LYS A 11 17.09 14.83 -14.74
CA LYS A 11 18.09 13.88 -14.23
C LYS A 11 17.59 12.45 -14.11
N ILE A 12 16.30 12.20 -14.35
CA ILE A 12 15.70 10.86 -14.23
C ILE A 12 16.34 9.86 -15.21
N TRP A 13 16.74 10.35 -16.38
CA TRP A 13 17.36 9.55 -17.44
C TRP A 13 18.90 9.48 -17.35
N LEU A 14 19.50 10.19 -16.39
CA LEU A 14 20.96 10.26 -16.22
C LEU A 14 21.41 9.22 -15.19
N THR A 15 21.74 8.02 -15.65
CA THR A 15 22.33 6.95 -14.83
C THR A 15 23.73 7.37 -14.31
N PRO A 16 24.10 7.15 -13.02
CA PRO A 16 23.38 6.46 -11.95
C PRO A 16 22.95 7.44 -10.83
N HIS A 17 21.95 8.28 -11.05
CA HIS A 17 21.38 9.07 -9.94
C HIS A 17 20.40 8.22 -9.14
N ARG A 18 20.79 7.84 -7.90
CA ARG A 18 19.90 7.18 -6.96
C ARG A 18 18.84 8.17 -6.46
N ILE A 19 17.57 7.89 -6.72
CA ILE A 19 16.45 8.65 -6.15
C ILE A 19 16.27 8.21 -4.70
N GLN A 20 16.09 9.17 -3.79
CA GLN A 20 15.88 8.87 -2.37
C GLN A 20 14.44 8.41 -2.12
N GLY A 21 14.24 7.51 -1.15
CA GLY A 21 12.93 6.92 -0.88
C GLY A 21 11.87 7.93 -0.41
N ASP A 22 12.29 9.00 0.27
CA ASP A 22 11.42 10.11 0.68
C ASP A 22 10.91 10.93 -0.52
N GLN A 23 11.74 11.11 -1.55
CA GLN A 23 11.35 11.75 -2.80
C GLN A 23 10.26 10.92 -3.49
N VAL A 24 10.45 9.61 -3.56
CA VAL A 24 9.45 8.70 -4.14
C VAL A 24 8.15 8.69 -3.32
N ALA A 25 8.24 8.65 -1.99
CA ALA A 25 7.06 8.71 -1.13
C ALA A 25 6.26 10.02 -1.31
N ARG A 26 6.94 11.16 -1.44
CA ARG A 26 6.28 12.44 -1.76
C ARG A 26 5.62 12.43 -3.14
N LEU A 27 6.22 11.77 -4.12
CA LEU A 27 5.64 11.62 -5.44
C LEU A 27 4.33 10.83 -5.37
N TYR A 28 4.34 9.64 -4.76
CA TYR A 28 3.15 8.79 -4.64
C TYR A 28 2.04 9.51 -3.90
N ARG A 29 2.34 10.14 -2.76
CA ARG A 29 1.35 10.95 -2.03
C ARG A 29 0.75 12.06 -2.92
N SER A 30 1.56 12.74 -3.72
CA SER A 30 1.06 13.79 -4.63
C SER A 30 0.15 13.22 -5.72
N VAL A 31 0.45 12.03 -6.22
CA VAL A 31 -0.39 11.34 -7.22
C VAL A 31 -1.72 10.94 -6.59
N GLN A 32 -1.68 10.30 -5.42
CA GLN A 32 -2.89 9.87 -4.71
C GLN A 32 -3.81 11.05 -4.38
N GLN A 33 -3.25 12.19 -3.95
CA GLN A 33 -4.01 13.40 -3.65
C GLN A 33 -4.66 14.02 -4.88
N GLU A 34 -3.94 14.09 -6.01
CA GLU A 34 -4.49 14.70 -7.23
C GLU A 34 -5.58 13.84 -7.87
N LEU A 35 -5.45 12.51 -7.77
CA LEU A 35 -6.44 11.57 -8.29
C LEU A 35 -7.60 11.31 -7.31
N ASP A 36 -7.49 11.76 -6.05
CA ASP A 36 -8.34 11.33 -4.94
C ASP A 36 -8.43 9.79 -4.84
N ASP A 37 -7.29 9.12 -5.10
CA ASP A 37 -7.19 7.66 -5.23
C ASP A 37 -5.90 7.10 -4.62
N GLU A 38 -6.02 6.39 -3.49
CA GLU A 38 -4.95 5.65 -2.82
C GLU A 38 -4.28 4.61 -3.73
N PHE A 39 -5.02 4.06 -4.70
CA PHE A 39 -4.53 3.07 -5.65
C PHE A 39 -3.99 3.68 -6.94
N MET A 40 -3.87 5.02 -6.99
CA MET A 40 -3.15 5.76 -8.04
C MET A 40 -3.63 5.46 -9.48
N GLY A 41 -4.90 5.05 -9.66
CA GLY A 41 -5.48 4.73 -10.95
C GLY A 41 -5.19 3.32 -11.47
N PHE A 42 -4.57 2.44 -10.67
CA PHE A 42 -4.24 1.06 -11.06
C PHE A 42 -5.39 0.06 -10.85
N THR A 43 -6.59 0.55 -10.50
CA THR A 43 -7.80 -0.27 -10.35
C THR A 43 -8.98 0.34 -11.10
N ASN A 44 -10.01 -0.48 -11.37
CA ASN A 44 -11.20 -0.05 -12.10
C ASN A 44 -12.09 0.93 -11.31
N GLN A 45 -11.96 0.96 -9.98
CA GLN A 45 -12.59 1.93 -9.09
C GLN A 45 -11.56 2.51 -8.13
N PRO A 46 -11.61 3.83 -7.84
CA PRO A 46 -10.67 4.46 -6.93
C PRO A 46 -10.97 4.10 -5.49
N VAL A 47 -9.92 4.00 -4.67
CA VAL A 47 -10.04 4.00 -3.21
C VAL A 47 -9.75 5.40 -2.72
N LYS A 48 -10.74 6.09 -2.14
CA LYS A 48 -10.62 7.50 -1.79
C LYS A 48 -9.36 7.83 -0.97
N TYR A 49 -8.71 8.95 -1.27
CA TYR A 49 -7.56 9.42 -0.50
C TYR A 49 -7.93 9.66 0.98
N GLY A 50 -7.11 9.14 1.90
CA GLY A 50 -7.35 9.21 3.35
C GLY A 50 -7.98 7.95 3.95
N ILE A 51 -8.37 6.96 3.13
CA ILE A 51 -8.86 5.67 3.64
C ILE A 51 -7.80 4.95 4.47
N PHE A 52 -6.52 4.99 4.07
CA PHE A 52 -5.44 4.39 4.85
C PHE A 52 -5.20 5.12 6.17
N GLU A 53 -5.30 6.45 6.17
CA GLU A 53 -5.20 7.27 7.38
C GLU A 53 -6.33 6.92 8.37
N LEU A 54 -7.57 6.83 7.87
CA LEU A 54 -8.71 6.39 8.67
C LEU A 54 -8.52 4.98 9.24
N PHE A 55 -7.97 4.05 8.46
CA PHE A 55 -7.63 2.72 8.96
C PHE A 55 -6.65 2.80 10.12
N CYS A 56 -5.58 3.60 9.99
CA CYS A 56 -4.58 3.77 11.04
C CYS A 56 -5.23 4.26 12.34
N GLU A 57 -6.12 5.26 12.27
CA GLU A 57 -6.85 5.77 13.44
C GLU A 57 -7.73 4.70 14.10
N ILE A 58 -8.42 3.87 13.31
CA ILE A 58 -9.31 2.82 13.83
C ILE A 58 -8.50 1.61 14.37
N SER A 59 -7.28 1.39 13.85
CA SER A 59 -6.42 0.27 14.20
C SER A 59 -5.77 0.41 15.59
N ILE A 60 -5.75 1.60 16.19
CA ILE A 60 -5.10 1.88 17.49
C ILE A 60 -5.60 1.00 18.65
N HIS A 61 -6.78 0.41 18.51
CA HIS A 61 -7.40 -0.44 19.53
C HIS A 61 -7.08 -1.93 19.36
N CYS A 62 -6.35 -2.33 18.31
CA CYS A 62 -5.94 -3.71 18.08
C CYS A 62 -4.88 -4.14 19.12
N LYS A 63 -4.98 -5.37 19.64
CA LYS A 63 -4.06 -5.84 20.68
C LYS A 63 -2.94 -6.71 20.13
N THR A 64 -3.20 -7.36 18.99
CA THR A 64 -2.25 -8.25 18.33
C THR A 64 -2.10 -7.90 16.85
N LEU A 65 -1.03 -8.41 16.23
CA LEU A 65 -0.86 -8.35 14.78
C LEU A 65 -2.02 -9.04 14.05
N GLY A 66 -2.50 -10.16 14.57
CA GLY A 66 -3.65 -10.88 14.01
C GLY A 66 -4.90 -10.01 14.00
N ASP A 67 -5.24 -9.37 15.13
CA ASP A 67 -6.38 -8.46 15.25
C ASP A 67 -6.28 -7.33 14.21
N LEU A 68 -5.07 -6.79 14.00
CA LEU A 68 -4.84 -5.72 13.05
C LEU A 68 -5.04 -6.19 11.59
N LEU A 69 -4.50 -7.35 11.23
CA LEU A 69 -4.63 -7.90 9.88
C LEU A 69 -6.07 -8.33 9.56
N GLU A 70 -6.77 -8.97 10.51
CA GLU A 70 -8.19 -9.30 10.36
C GLU A 70 -9.05 -8.04 10.24
N LYS A 71 -8.76 -7.01 11.03
CA LYS A 71 -9.47 -5.73 10.95
C LYS A 71 -9.24 -5.03 9.62
N MET A 72 -8.01 -5.12 9.10
CA MET A 72 -7.65 -4.59 7.79
C MET A 72 -8.45 -5.27 6.67
N ILE A 73 -8.50 -6.60 6.67
CA ILE A 73 -9.26 -7.38 5.67
C ILE A 73 -10.73 -6.96 5.67
N ASN A 74 -11.36 -6.95 6.85
CA ASN A 74 -12.75 -6.54 7.01
C ASN A 74 -13.00 -5.07 6.60
N PHE A 75 -12.04 -4.18 6.89
CA PHE A 75 -12.16 -2.77 6.54
C PHE A 75 -12.12 -2.55 5.03
N TYR A 76 -11.13 -3.13 4.33
CA TYR A 76 -11.01 -2.97 2.89
C TYR A 76 -12.14 -3.68 2.12
N SER A 77 -12.63 -4.83 2.60
CA SER A 77 -13.79 -5.50 1.99
C SER A 77 -15.08 -4.67 2.02
N LEU A 78 -15.19 -3.70 2.95
CA LEU A 78 -16.33 -2.79 3.02
C LEU A 78 -16.17 -1.55 2.12
N ILE A 79 -14.94 -1.25 1.70
CA ILE A 79 -14.60 -0.02 0.98
C ILE A 79 -14.50 -0.25 -0.51
N THR A 80 -13.98 -1.40 -0.92
CA THR A 80 -13.70 -1.69 -2.32
C THR A 80 -13.89 -3.15 -2.66
N ASN A 81 -14.35 -3.41 -3.89
CA ASN A 81 -14.38 -4.73 -4.50
C ASN A 81 -13.28 -4.87 -5.59
N THR A 82 -12.39 -3.89 -5.72
CA THR A 82 -11.30 -3.91 -6.71
C THR A 82 -10.17 -4.85 -6.32
N MET A 83 -10.09 -5.19 -5.03
CA MET A 83 -9.08 -6.04 -4.46
C MET A 83 -9.67 -6.85 -3.30
N GLU A 84 -9.35 -8.13 -3.27
CA GLU A 84 -9.60 -9.03 -2.15
C GLU A 84 -8.29 -9.25 -1.39
N ILE A 85 -8.39 -9.31 -0.07
CA ILE A 85 -7.26 -9.55 0.83
C ILE A 85 -7.54 -10.82 1.61
N ASP A 86 -6.61 -11.78 1.55
CA ASP A 86 -6.70 -13.04 2.28
C ASP A 86 -5.59 -13.14 3.34
N LEU A 87 -5.92 -13.77 4.47
CA LEU A 87 -4.95 -14.20 5.47
C LEU A 87 -5.14 -15.68 5.73
N SER A 88 -4.15 -16.48 5.32
CA SER A 88 -4.14 -17.93 5.55
C SER A 88 -2.94 -18.33 6.40
N ILE A 89 -3.12 -19.39 7.21
CA ILE A 89 -2.05 -19.98 8.00
C ILE A 89 -1.78 -21.38 7.45
N ASP A 90 -0.55 -21.65 7.06
CA ASP A 90 -0.18 -22.96 6.56
C ASP A 90 0.11 -23.97 7.69
N GLN A 91 0.33 -25.23 7.30
CA GLN A 91 0.58 -26.33 8.26
C GLN A 91 1.85 -26.13 9.11
N LYS A 92 2.74 -25.23 8.72
CA LYS A 92 3.96 -24.89 9.47
C LYS A 92 3.77 -23.66 10.36
N ASN A 93 2.53 -23.22 10.56
CA ASN A 93 2.18 -22.03 11.32
C ASN A 93 2.75 -20.73 10.72
N ILE A 94 2.91 -20.69 9.39
CA ILE A 94 3.32 -19.48 8.67
C ILE A 94 2.06 -18.78 8.16
N ALA A 95 1.86 -17.53 8.60
CA ALA A 95 0.81 -16.66 8.10
C ALA A 95 1.21 -16.09 6.72
N LYS A 96 0.27 -16.10 5.78
CA LYS A 96 0.42 -15.58 4.41
C LYS A 96 -0.67 -14.57 4.16
N LEU A 97 -0.25 -13.34 3.84
CA LEU A 97 -1.13 -12.26 3.43
C LEU A 97 -1.12 -12.17 1.91
N GLY A 98 -2.27 -12.37 1.28
CA GLY A 98 -2.45 -12.31 -0.17
C GLY A 98 -3.29 -11.11 -0.60
N PHE A 99 -2.95 -10.52 -1.74
CA PHE A 99 -3.73 -9.48 -2.40
C PHE A 99 -4.12 -9.97 -3.79
N TYR A 100 -5.41 -9.92 -4.09
CA TYR A 100 -5.98 -10.40 -5.36
C TYR A 100 -6.76 -9.27 -6.02
N PHE A 101 -6.28 -8.80 -7.17
CA PHE A 101 -6.92 -7.70 -7.90
C PHE A 101 -7.97 -8.23 -8.87
N ALA A 102 -9.12 -7.57 -8.93
CA ALA A 102 -10.21 -7.93 -9.84
C ALA A 102 -9.83 -7.74 -11.32
N HIS A 103 -8.96 -6.76 -11.60
CA HIS A 103 -8.52 -6.37 -12.93
C HIS A 103 -6.99 -6.21 -12.96
N PRO A 104 -6.22 -7.30 -12.89
CA PRO A 104 -4.75 -7.25 -12.87
C PRO A 104 -4.16 -6.61 -14.13
N GLU A 105 -4.88 -6.60 -15.25
CA GLU A 105 -4.48 -5.93 -16.49
C GLU A 105 -4.34 -4.41 -16.39
N LEU A 106 -4.90 -3.79 -15.35
CA LEU A 106 -4.77 -2.36 -15.06
C LEU A 106 -3.45 -2.01 -14.35
N ASP A 107 -2.71 -3.02 -13.87
CA ASP A 107 -1.40 -2.89 -13.24
C ASP A 107 -0.37 -3.79 -13.94
N PRO A 108 -0.02 -3.51 -15.21
CA PRO A 108 0.79 -4.42 -16.03
C PRO A 108 2.23 -4.62 -15.52
N ASP A 109 2.73 -3.69 -14.69
CA ASP A 109 4.07 -3.74 -14.09
C ASP A 109 4.02 -4.19 -12.61
N ASP A 110 2.87 -4.67 -12.12
CA ASP A 110 2.62 -5.07 -10.72
C ASP A 110 3.02 -3.97 -9.70
N PHE A 111 2.88 -2.70 -10.09
CA PHE A 111 3.30 -1.57 -9.27
C PHE A 111 2.43 -1.45 -8.01
N LEU A 112 1.11 -1.51 -8.15
CA LEU A 112 0.18 -1.42 -7.02
C LEU A 112 0.37 -2.61 -6.08
N ALA A 113 0.54 -3.81 -6.63
CA ALA A 113 0.83 -5.01 -5.85
C ALA A 113 2.09 -4.84 -4.99
N GLN A 114 3.19 -4.40 -5.60
CA GLN A 114 4.45 -4.16 -4.89
C GLN A 114 4.34 -3.01 -3.87
N TYR A 115 3.63 -1.94 -4.22
CA TYR A 115 3.37 -0.82 -3.32
C TYR A 115 2.62 -1.28 -2.07
N LEU A 116 1.53 -2.03 -2.23
CA LEU A 116 0.74 -2.56 -1.11
C LEU A 116 1.54 -3.53 -0.26
N LEU A 117 2.36 -4.40 -0.84
CA LEU A 117 3.27 -5.26 -0.08
C LEU A 117 4.25 -4.45 0.78
N VAL A 118 4.79 -3.35 0.26
CA VAL A 118 5.69 -2.47 1.03
C VAL A 118 4.94 -1.80 2.18
N ILE A 119 3.72 -1.29 1.95
CA ILE A 119 2.89 -0.67 2.98
C ILE A 119 2.50 -1.68 4.05
N TRP A 120 1.94 -2.83 3.66
CA TRP A 120 1.49 -3.89 4.56
C TRP A 120 2.61 -4.75 5.16
N HIS A 121 3.86 -4.54 4.74
CA HIS A 121 5.04 -5.01 5.46
C HIS A 121 5.48 -3.99 6.52
N ARG A 122 5.63 -2.71 6.12
CA ARG A 122 6.19 -1.66 6.97
C ARG A 122 5.25 -1.22 8.08
N PHE A 123 3.98 -1.01 7.77
CA PHE A 123 3.01 -0.51 8.74
C PHE A 123 2.79 -1.51 9.88
N PRO A 124 2.50 -2.80 9.63
CA PRO A 124 2.37 -3.77 10.72
C PRO A 124 3.70 -4.01 11.46
N SER A 125 4.84 -3.99 10.76
CA SER A 125 6.16 -4.06 11.43
C SER A 125 6.40 -2.90 12.39
N TRP A 126 6.00 -1.68 11.99
CA TRP A 126 6.05 -0.51 12.87
C TRP A 126 5.07 -0.66 14.04
N TYR A 127 3.86 -1.15 13.78
CA TYR A 127 2.82 -1.32 14.78
C TYR A 127 3.23 -2.25 15.94
N ILE A 128 3.95 -3.34 15.62
CA ILE A 128 4.42 -4.31 16.62
C ILE A 128 5.84 -4.02 17.12
N GLU A 129 6.46 -2.93 16.68
CA GLU A 129 7.86 -2.58 16.98
C GLU A 129 8.90 -3.67 16.58
N GLU A 130 8.54 -4.55 15.64
CA GLU A 130 9.37 -5.67 15.16
C GLU A 130 9.21 -5.86 13.66
N ARG A 131 10.32 -6.16 12.96
CA ARG A 131 10.30 -6.45 11.53
C ARG A 131 9.76 -7.85 11.25
N ILE A 132 8.64 -7.93 10.53
CA ILE A 132 8.10 -9.18 9.99
C ILE A 132 9.11 -9.78 8.99
N ARG A 133 9.40 -11.07 9.15
CA ARG A 133 10.38 -11.83 8.37
C ARG A 133 9.73 -12.75 7.35
#